data_AF-K9X5P6-F1
#
_entry.id   AF-K9X5P6-F1
#
_cell.length_a   1.000
_cell.length_b   1.000
_cell.length_c   1.000
_cell.angle_alpha   90.00
_cell.angle_beta   90.00
_cell.angle_gamma   90.00
#
_symmetry.space_group_name_H-M   'P 1'
#
loop_
_entity.id
_entity.type
_entity.pdbx_description
1 polymer ?
#
loop_
_entity_poly.entity_id
_entity_poly.type
_entity_poly.pdbx_seq_one_letter_code
_entity_poly.pdbx_strand_id
1 'polypeptide(L)'
;MQLENLWREDESKFWLPILSLPTLHWAKPFLSILELPNALIENLDVWIAIYERAVIEYKTRLQKRNSTINIHQEESEIVPLVVTNALFDLAQQLGQDVAIKFEQWVRWQFFSEEVSSALEIWELILRYVCRRANFHSNRISPPAALVPILPDIANLVSSERRHEIESVLEHTVSPSNYENLQDAEMLEFDEVTLFSRAIDQAWTLRALQIIAEKLNDQERSEVVTWALSQAVAMKLKNAQDKICGDKYLKVEPLCFNVPSVFDFPQPNNPASSGNCTSYPNHFCT
;
A
#
# COMPACT_ATOMS: atom_id res chain seq x y z
N MET A 1 5.22 -23.45 5.18
CA MET A 1 5.64 -22.07 5.51
C MET A 1 4.93 -21.69 6.80
N GLN A 2 5.57 -21.03 7.76
CA GLN A 2 4.95 -20.65 9.03
C GLN A 2 4.41 -19.21 8.94
N LEU A 3 3.32 -18.92 9.66
CA LEU A 3 2.72 -17.57 9.73
C LEU A 3 3.74 -16.52 10.18
N GLU A 4 4.72 -16.91 10.99
CA GLU A 4 5.85 -16.07 11.43
C GLU A 4 6.67 -15.49 10.26
N ASN A 5 6.73 -16.18 9.12
CA ASN A 5 7.45 -15.67 7.94
C ASN A 5 6.67 -14.57 7.19
N LEU A 6 5.41 -14.32 7.55
CA LEU A 6 4.55 -13.31 6.95
C LEU A 6 4.74 -11.91 7.59
N TRP A 7 5.29 -11.90 8.80
CA TRP A 7 5.43 -10.71 9.64
C TRP A 7 6.92 -10.46 9.89
N ARG A 8 7.47 -9.40 9.30
CA ARG A 8 8.82 -8.98 9.66
C ARG A 8 8.74 -8.13 10.92
N GLU A 9 9.61 -8.39 11.88
CA GLU A 9 9.61 -7.71 13.18
C GLU A 9 9.74 -6.18 13.04
N ASP A 10 10.51 -5.72 12.06
CA ASP A 10 10.72 -4.31 11.75
C ASP A 10 9.47 -3.64 11.13
N GLU A 11 8.60 -4.40 10.47
CA GLU A 11 7.36 -3.93 9.85
C GLU A 11 6.19 -3.83 10.86
N SER A 12 6.21 -4.63 11.93
CA SER A 12 5.10 -4.75 12.89
C SER A 12 4.60 -3.40 13.42
N LYS A 13 5.50 -2.46 13.75
CA LYS A 13 5.10 -1.15 14.28
C LYS A 13 4.34 -0.26 13.29
N PHE A 14 4.38 -0.56 11.99
CA PHE A 14 3.79 0.26 10.94
C PHE A 14 2.40 -0.21 10.51
N TRP A 15 2.03 -1.46 10.78
CA TRP A 15 0.77 -2.03 10.28
C TRP A 15 -0.46 -1.28 10.75
N LEU A 16 -0.62 -1.04 12.06
CA LEU A 16 -1.79 -0.32 12.58
C LEU A 16 -1.87 1.14 12.06
N PRO A 17 -0.78 1.94 12.08
CA PRO A 17 -0.78 3.25 11.44
C PRO A 17 -1.19 3.24 9.97
N ILE A 18 -0.70 2.29 9.17
CA ILE A 18 -1.06 2.19 7.74
C ILE A 18 -2.55 1.82 7.58
N LEU A 19 -3.02 0.90 8.41
CA LEU A 19 -4.42 0.44 8.43
C LEU A 19 -5.39 1.52 8.90
N SER A 20 -4.90 2.55 9.62
CA SER A 20 -5.69 3.73 10.00
C SER A 20 -6.03 4.61 8.80
N LEU A 21 -5.20 4.63 7.75
CA LEU A 21 -5.29 5.63 6.67
C LEU A 21 -6.69 5.75 6.05
N PRO A 22 -7.41 4.65 5.73
CA PRO A 22 -8.76 4.77 5.18
C PRO A 22 -9.79 5.30 6.19
N THR A 23 -9.51 5.20 7.49
CA THR A 23 -10.42 5.63 8.58
C THR A 23 -10.33 7.13 8.86
N LEU A 24 -9.32 7.81 8.33
CA LEU A 24 -9.10 9.24 8.56
C LEU A 24 -10.17 10.06 7.85
N HIS A 25 -10.88 10.90 8.60
CA HIS A 25 -11.99 11.70 8.05
C HIS A 25 -11.56 12.58 6.87
N TRP A 26 -10.35 13.12 6.92
CA TRP A 26 -9.77 13.98 5.87
C TRP A 26 -9.30 13.19 4.65
N ALA A 27 -9.06 11.88 4.77
CA ALA A 27 -8.61 11.02 3.67
C ALA A 27 -9.75 10.66 2.70
N LYS A 28 -11.01 10.73 3.17
CA LYS A 28 -12.20 10.32 2.43
C LYS A 28 -12.29 10.83 0.97
N PRO A 29 -11.99 12.11 0.67
CA PRO A 29 -12.06 12.62 -0.71
C PRO A 29 -11.03 12.00 -1.67
N PHE A 30 -10.00 11.34 -1.14
CA PHE A 30 -8.86 10.84 -1.89
C PHE A 30 -8.82 9.31 -1.96
N LEU A 31 -9.70 8.58 -1.25
CA LEU A 31 -9.64 7.11 -1.19
C LEU A 31 -9.77 6.43 -2.55
N SER A 32 -10.51 7.04 -3.49
CA SER A 32 -10.64 6.53 -4.86
C SER A 32 -9.33 6.60 -5.65
N ILE A 33 -8.34 7.36 -5.19
CA ILE A 33 -7.01 7.46 -5.81
C ILE A 33 -6.13 6.29 -5.37
N LEU A 34 -6.31 5.78 -4.14
CA LEU A 34 -5.41 4.81 -3.52
C LEU A 34 -5.52 3.39 -4.07
N GLU A 35 -6.35 3.14 -5.08
CA GLU A 35 -6.61 1.80 -5.63
C GLU A 35 -7.05 0.77 -4.57
N LEU A 36 -7.71 1.24 -3.50
CA LEU A 36 -8.32 0.37 -2.50
C LEU A 36 -9.48 -0.44 -3.12
N PRO A 37 -9.84 -1.61 -2.55
CA PRO A 37 -10.98 -2.37 -3.03
C PRO A 37 -12.28 -1.55 -2.98
N ASN A 38 -13.02 -1.45 -4.09
CA ASN A 38 -14.26 -0.65 -4.16
C ASN A 38 -15.27 -1.01 -3.06
N ALA A 39 -15.45 -2.31 -2.78
CA ALA A 39 -16.34 -2.77 -1.72
C ALA A 39 -15.94 -2.27 -0.32
N LEU A 40 -14.64 -2.07 -0.07
CA LEU A 40 -14.13 -1.48 1.16
C LEU A 40 -14.47 0.02 1.22
N ILE A 41 -14.26 0.75 0.11
CA ILE A 41 -14.56 2.19 0.02
C ILE A 41 -16.07 2.45 0.22
N GLU A 42 -16.91 1.63 -0.40
CA GLU A 42 -18.37 1.72 -0.31
C GLU A 42 -18.91 1.39 1.09
N ASN A 43 -18.18 0.58 1.87
CA ASN A 43 -18.56 0.13 3.20
C ASN A 43 -17.53 0.55 4.27
N LEU A 44 -16.98 1.76 4.15
CA LEU A 44 -15.89 2.22 4.99
C LEU A 44 -16.21 2.17 6.50
N ASP A 45 -17.47 2.39 6.89
CA ASP A 45 -17.91 2.31 8.29
C ASP A 45 -17.67 0.93 8.91
N VAL A 46 -17.74 -0.15 8.10
CA VAL A 46 -17.40 -1.51 8.53
C VAL A 46 -15.93 -1.58 8.93
N TRP A 47 -15.05 -1.03 8.10
CA TRP A 47 -13.62 -1.01 8.39
C TRP A 47 -13.27 -0.14 9.59
N ILE A 48 -13.89 1.05 9.71
CA ILE A 48 -13.70 1.93 10.87
C ILE A 48 -14.01 1.18 12.18
N ALA A 49 -15.16 0.51 12.26
CA ALA A 49 -15.55 -0.25 13.46
C ALA A 49 -14.64 -1.46 13.74
N ILE A 50 -14.12 -2.13 12.71
CA ILE A 50 -13.12 -3.20 12.88
C ILE A 50 -11.80 -2.64 13.40
N TYR A 51 -11.31 -1.56 12.79
CA TYR A 51 -10.05 -0.93 13.15
C TYR A 51 -10.07 -0.39 14.59
N GLU A 52 -11.15 0.27 15.02
CA GLU A 52 -11.31 0.74 16.40
C GLU A 52 -11.23 -0.41 17.42
N ARG A 53 -11.88 -1.55 17.13
CA ARG A 53 -11.80 -2.74 17.99
C ARG A 53 -10.37 -3.30 18.02
N ALA A 54 -9.69 -3.33 16.88
CA ALA A 54 -8.30 -3.77 16.79
C ALA A 54 -7.36 -2.88 17.62
N VAL A 55 -7.52 -1.56 17.57
CA VAL A 55 -6.73 -0.61 18.38
C VAL A 55 -6.99 -0.80 19.88
N ILE A 56 -8.24 -0.99 20.30
CA ILE A 56 -8.59 -1.27 21.69
C ILE A 56 -7.94 -2.59 22.15
N GLU A 57 -7.99 -3.63 21.32
CA GLU A 57 -7.37 -4.92 21.62
C GLU A 57 -5.85 -4.80 21.74
N TYR A 58 -5.19 -4.11 20.81
CA TYR A 58 -3.75 -3.83 20.85
C TYR A 58 -3.36 -3.12 22.15
N LYS A 59 -4.01 -2.01 22.48
CA LYS A 59 -3.76 -1.25 23.73
C LYS A 59 -3.97 -2.11 24.96
N THR A 60 -5.04 -2.90 25.01
CA THR A 60 -5.35 -3.80 26.13
C THR A 60 -4.28 -4.87 26.32
N ARG A 61 -3.80 -5.48 25.23
CA ARG A 61 -2.74 -6.50 25.26
C ARG A 61 -1.41 -5.89 25.69
N LEU A 62 -1.07 -4.70 25.19
CA LEU A 62 0.14 -3.98 25.57
C LEU A 62 0.15 -3.63 27.06
N GLN A 63 -0.97 -3.13 27.60
CA GLN A 63 -1.11 -2.84 29.04
C GLN A 63 -0.97 -4.11 29.91
N LYS A 64 -1.57 -5.23 29.50
CA LYS A 64 -1.45 -6.51 30.22
C LYS A 64 -0.01 -7.02 30.24
N ARG A 65 0.73 -6.88 29.13
CA ARG A 65 2.16 -7.18 29.05
C ARG A 65 2.95 -6.31 30.04
N ASN A 66 2.79 -4.99 29.97
CA ASN A 66 3.53 -4.04 30.83
C ASN A 66 3.25 -4.25 32.33
N SER A 67 2.07 -4.77 32.67
CA SER A 67 1.68 -5.09 34.05
C SER A 67 2.21 -6.44 34.54
N THR A 68 2.70 -7.32 33.65
CA THR A 68 3.13 -8.68 34.01
C THR A 68 4.65 -8.82 33.84
N ILE A 69 5.38 -8.83 34.95
CA ILE A 69 6.87 -8.85 35.03
C ILE A 69 7.53 -10.06 34.30
N ASN A 70 6.76 -11.05 33.83
CA ASN A 70 7.28 -12.37 33.46
C ASN A 70 6.70 -12.99 32.17
N ILE A 71 6.11 -12.19 31.27
CA ILE A 71 5.59 -12.74 29.99
C ILE A 71 6.51 -12.30 28.84
N HIS A 72 7.22 -13.27 28.28
CA HIS A 72 8.06 -13.17 27.07
C HIS A 72 7.26 -12.95 25.77
N GLN A 73 6.01 -12.48 25.83
CA GLN A 73 5.33 -12.07 24.60
C GLN A 73 5.99 -10.78 24.14
N GLU A 74 6.81 -10.91 23.13
CA GLU A 74 7.44 -9.80 22.45
C GLU A 74 6.37 -9.01 21.71
N GLU A 75 6.57 -7.70 21.60
CA GLU A 75 5.67 -6.80 20.87
C GLU A 75 5.43 -7.25 19.43
N SER A 76 6.43 -7.96 18.88
CA SER A 76 6.43 -8.66 17.61
C SER A 76 5.30 -9.69 17.47
N GLU A 77 4.72 -10.21 18.57
CA GLU A 77 3.59 -11.15 18.52
C GLU A 77 2.21 -10.49 18.61
N ILE A 78 2.13 -9.30 19.24
CA ILE A 78 0.83 -8.64 19.50
C ILE A 78 0.24 -8.10 18.20
N VAL A 79 1.05 -7.39 17.40
CA VAL A 79 0.56 -6.78 16.16
C VAL A 79 0.09 -7.82 15.14
N PRO A 80 0.86 -8.87 14.81
CA PRO A 80 0.40 -9.92 13.89
C PRO A 80 -0.95 -10.50 14.28
N LEU A 81 -1.17 -10.78 15.57
CA LEU A 81 -2.42 -11.33 16.06
C LEU A 81 -3.59 -10.35 15.86
N VAL A 82 -3.42 -9.10 16.28
CA VAL A 82 -4.46 -8.08 16.19
C VAL A 82 -4.83 -7.79 14.74
N VAL A 83 -3.83 -7.62 13.88
CA VAL A 83 -4.05 -7.33 12.45
C VAL A 83 -4.66 -8.54 11.75
N THR A 84 -4.20 -9.76 12.04
CA THR A 84 -4.81 -10.99 11.49
C THR A 84 -6.29 -11.07 11.86
N ASN A 85 -6.63 -10.87 13.14
CA ASN A 85 -8.04 -10.87 13.58
C ASN A 85 -8.87 -9.81 12.86
N ALA A 86 -8.34 -8.59 12.70
CA ALA A 86 -9.02 -7.51 11.97
C ALA A 86 -9.27 -7.88 10.50
N LEU A 87 -8.30 -8.53 9.82
CA LEU A 87 -8.48 -9.00 8.44
C LEU A 87 -9.51 -10.13 8.36
N PHE A 88 -9.53 -11.07 9.30
CA PHE A 88 -10.57 -12.12 9.35
C PHE A 88 -11.97 -11.55 9.61
N ASP A 89 -12.09 -10.57 10.51
CA ASP A 89 -13.35 -9.85 10.74
C ASP A 89 -13.81 -9.11 9.47
N LEU A 90 -12.88 -8.51 8.72
CA LEU A 90 -13.17 -7.87 7.44
C LEU A 90 -13.64 -8.89 6.40
N ALA A 91 -12.97 -10.05 6.32
CA ALA A 91 -13.36 -11.14 5.44
C ALA A 91 -14.76 -11.67 5.75
N GLN A 92 -15.11 -11.75 7.03
CA GLN A 92 -16.43 -12.18 7.46
C GLN A 92 -17.54 -11.19 7.05
N GLN A 93 -17.25 -9.88 7.06
CA GLN A 93 -18.25 -8.85 6.79
C GLN A 93 -18.34 -8.46 5.31
N LEU A 94 -17.21 -8.35 4.60
CA LEU A 94 -17.16 -7.88 3.20
C LEU A 94 -16.66 -8.93 2.20
N GLY A 95 -16.30 -10.13 2.68
CA GLY A 95 -15.80 -11.23 1.86
C GLY A 95 -14.28 -11.35 1.87
N GLN A 96 -13.79 -12.58 1.78
CA GLN A 96 -12.37 -12.91 1.82
C GLN A 96 -11.55 -12.21 0.73
N ASP A 97 -12.08 -12.10 -0.49
CA ASP A 97 -11.40 -11.41 -1.60
C ASP A 97 -11.13 -9.93 -1.30
N VAL A 98 -12.03 -9.26 -0.57
CA VAL A 98 -11.86 -7.84 -0.18
C VAL A 98 -10.74 -7.73 0.85
N ALA A 99 -10.73 -8.61 1.85
CA ALA A 99 -9.70 -8.62 2.87
C ALA A 99 -8.30 -8.97 2.30
N ILE A 100 -8.21 -9.96 1.41
CA ILE A 100 -6.97 -10.30 0.70
C ILE A 100 -6.46 -9.10 -0.09
N LYS A 101 -7.30 -8.47 -0.90
CA LYS A 101 -6.88 -7.31 -1.71
C LYS A 101 -6.44 -6.13 -0.85
N PHE A 102 -7.10 -5.91 0.29
CA PHE A 102 -6.70 -4.86 1.21
C PHE A 102 -5.37 -5.17 1.91
N GLU A 103 -5.14 -6.41 2.35
CA GLU A 103 -3.84 -6.85 2.88
C GLU A 103 -2.74 -6.67 1.82
N GLN A 104 -2.99 -7.14 0.60
CA GLN A 104 -2.05 -7.02 -0.51
C GLN A 104 -1.73 -5.56 -0.83
N TRP A 105 -2.74 -4.68 -0.81
CA TRP A 105 -2.54 -3.24 -0.96
C TRP A 105 -1.56 -2.70 0.09
N VAL A 106 -1.78 -2.99 1.38
CA VAL A 106 -0.87 -2.56 2.45
C VAL A 106 0.57 -3.05 2.21
N ARG A 107 0.72 -4.35 1.93
CA ARG A 107 2.05 -4.96 1.71
C ARG A 107 2.77 -4.34 0.52
N TRP A 108 2.04 -4.18 -0.57
CA TRP A 108 2.60 -3.66 -1.81
C TRP A 108 3.02 -2.21 -1.66
N GLN A 109 2.14 -1.39 -1.09
CA GLN A 109 2.32 0.05 -1.00
C GLN A 109 3.42 0.45 0.00
N PHE A 110 3.50 -0.25 1.13
CA PHE A 110 4.31 0.20 2.27
C PHE A 110 5.50 -0.71 2.59
N PHE A 111 5.41 -2.02 2.32
CA PHE A 111 6.42 -2.99 2.74
C PHE A 111 7.27 -3.56 1.60
N SER A 112 6.88 -3.33 0.34
CA SER A 112 7.68 -3.76 -0.81
C SER A 112 8.73 -2.72 -1.21
N GLU A 113 9.99 -2.97 -0.83
CA GLU A 113 11.13 -2.14 -1.23
C GLU A 113 11.30 -2.09 -2.76
N GLU A 114 11.08 -3.22 -3.43
CA GLU A 114 11.16 -3.33 -4.88
C GLU A 114 10.17 -2.36 -5.55
N VAL A 115 8.91 -2.41 -5.13
CA VAL A 115 7.83 -1.57 -5.67
C VAL A 115 8.11 -0.11 -5.39
N SER A 116 8.44 0.23 -4.15
CA SER A 116 8.73 1.60 -3.77
C SER A 116 9.88 2.17 -4.60
N SER A 117 10.97 1.40 -4.75
CA SER A 117 12.13 1.81 -5.54
C SER A 117 11.80 1.93 -7.04
N ALA A 118 11.02 1.00 -7.58
CA ALA A 118 10.66 1.00 -8.99
C ALA A 118 9.77 2.19 -9.35
N LEU A 119 8.70 2.40 -8.58
CA LEU A 119 7.74 3.47 -8.83
C LEU A 119 8.38 4.85 -8.64
N GLU A 120 9.25 5.04 -7.64
CA GLU A 120 9.98 6.30 -7.46
C GLU A 120 10.83 6.64 -8.70
N ILE A 121 11.52 5.65 -9.29
CA ILE A 121 12.34 5.89 -10.48
C ILE A 121 11.47 6.15 -11.71
N TRP A 122 10.42 5.35 -11.91
CA TRP A 122 9.47 5.55 -13.00
C TRP A 122 8.83 6.93 -12.93
N GLU A 123 8.39 7.32 -11.76
CA GLU A 123 7.84 8.64 -11.50
C GLU A 123 8.83 9.75 -11.90
N LEU A 124 10.09 9.68 -11.46
CA LEU A 124 11.11 10.67 -11.79
C LEU A 124 11.34 10.78 -13.30
N ILE A 125 11.42 9.64 -14.00
CA ILE A 125 11.61 9.59 -15.46
C ILE A 125 10.40 10.19 -16.18
N LEU A 126 9.18 9.80 -15.79
CA LEU A 126 7.93 10.27 -16.41
C LEU A 126 7.69 11.76 -16.14
N ARG A 127 7.94 12.24 -14.92
CA ARG A 127 7.98 13.67 -14.57
C ARG A 127 8.94 14.41 -15.49
N TYR A 128 10.14 13.87 -15.68
CA TYR A 128 11.20 14.52 -16.44
C TYR A 128 10.86 14.64 -17.92
N VAL A 129 10.29 13.60 -18.54
CA VAL A 129 9.90 13.65 -19.97
C VAL A 129 8.67 14.53 -20.21
N CYS A 130 7.75 14.63 -19.25
CA CYS A 130 6.57 15.49 -19.36
C CYS A 130 6.89 16.99 -19.14
N ARG A 131 8.06 17.33 -18.59
CA ARG A 131 8.50 18.73 -18.47
C ARG A 131 8.82 19.35 -19.85
N ARG A 132 8.56 20.66 -19.97
CA ARG A 132 8.85 21.44 -21.19
C ARG A 132 10.34 21.38 -21.55
N ALA A 133 10.64 21.29 -22.85
CA ALA A 133 11.95 20.94 -23.42
C ALA A 133 13.14 21.85 -23.03
N ASN A 134 12.91 23.01 -22.44
CA ASN A 134 13.91 24.08 -22.37
C ASN A 134 14.90 23.97 -21.19
N PHE A 135 14.85 22.92 -20.37
CA PHE A 135 15.50 22.98 -19.05
C PHE A 135 16.70 22.05 -18.83
N HIS A 136 16.96 21.02 -19.63
CA HIS A 136 17.98 20.04 -19.24
C HIS A 136 18.80 19.41 -20.37
N SER A 137 20.13 19.41 -20.20
CA SER A 137 21.13 18.83 -21.10
C SER A 137 21.16 17.30 -21.14
N ASN A 138 20.52 16.62 -20.18
CA ASN A 138 20.61 15.16 -19.99
C ASN A 138 19.35 14.43 -20.46
N ARG A 139 18.58 15.05 -21.36
CA ARG A 139 17.34 14.48 -21.87
C ARG A 139 17.61 13.62 -23.09
N ILE A 140 17.23 12.35 -22.98
CA ILE A 140 17.18 11.40 -24.09
C ILE A 140 15.76 11.46 -24.66
N SER A 141 15.66 11.62 -25.98
CA SER A 141 14.36 11.66 -26.66
C SER A 141 13.56 10.38 -26.40
N PRO A 142 12.27 10.48 -26.00
CA PRO A 142 11.43 9.30 -25.81
C PRO A 142 11.16 8.58 -27.14
N PRO A 143 10.80 7.29 -27.10
CA PRO A 143 10.36 6.55 -28.27
C PRO A 143 9.15 7.22 -28.93
N ALA A 144 9.05 7.13 -30.25
CA ALA A 144 7.99 7.79 -31.02
C ALA A 144 6.58 7.36 -30.56
N ALA A 145 6.42 6.11 -30.15
CA ALA A 145 5.16 5.57 -29.63
C ALA A 145 4.74 6.17 -28.28
N LEU A 146 5.71 6.61 -27.45
CA LEU A 146 5.42 7.21 -26.14
C LEU A 146 4.99 8.68 -26.26
N VAL A 147 5.56 9.43 -27.22
CA VAL A 147 5.28 10.86 -27.43
C VAL A 147 3.78 11.22 -27.44
N PRO A 148 2.91 10.53 -28.21
CA PRO A 148 1.49 10.85 -28.24
C PRO A 148 0.74 10.53 -26.93
N ILE A 149 1.32 9.72 -26.04
CA ILE A 149 0.72 9.32 -24.75
C ILE A 149 1.07 10.30 -23.64
N LEU A 150 2.21 11.01 -23.75
CA LEU A 150 2.68 11.95 -22.72
C LEU A 150 1.63 12.96 -22.25
N PRO A 151 0.80 13.57 -23.13
CA PRO A 151 -0.25 14.49 -22.69
C PRO A 151 -1.28 13.85 -21.76
N ASP A 152 -1.60 12.56 -21.95
CA ASP A 152 -2.64 11.87 -21.18
C ASP A 152 -2.19 11.55 -19.75
N ILE A 153 -0.89 11.32 -19.57
CA ILE A 153 -0.30 11.01 -18.26
C ILE A 153 0.26 12.25 -17.54
N ALA A 154 0.37 13.39 -18.23
CA ALA A 154 1.04 14.59 -17.73
C ALA A 154 0.51 15.06 -16.37
N ASN A 155 -0.80 14.99 -16.15
CA ASN A 155 -1.42 15.39 -14.88
C ASN A 155 -1.10 14.42 -13.73
N LEU A 156 -0.99 13.12 -14.01
CA LEU A 156 -0.69 12.08 -13.00
C LEU A 156 0.76 12.18 -12.51
N VAL A 157 1.66 12.64 -13.37
CA VAL A 157 3.09 12.81 -13.06
C VAL A 157 3.47 14.29 -12.91
N SER A 158 2.51 15.20 -12.74
CA SER A 158 2.79 16.63 -12.57
C SER A 158 3.27 16.90 -11.14
N SER A 159 4.43 17.58 -11.01
CA SER A 159 4.89 18.06 -9.70
C SER A 159 3.89 19.05 -9.10
N GLU A 160 3.33 19.95 -9.91
CA GLU A 160 2.37 20.97 -9.46
C GLU A 160 1.13 20.32 -8.84
N ARG A 161 0.52 19.35 -9.55
CA ARG A 161 -0.68 18.67 -9.08
C ARG A 161 -0.46 17.89 -7.77
N ARG A 162 0.74 17.33 -7.60
CA ARG A 162 1.12 16.61 -6.37
C ARG A 162 1.32 17.56 -5.19
N HIS A 163 2.00 18.69 -5.41
CA HIS A 163 2.12 19.74 -4.38
C HIS A 163 0.76 20.33 -4.01
N GLU A 164 -0.17 20.47 -4.97
CA GLU A 164 -1.54 20.90 -4.66
C GLU A 164 -2.23 19.92 -3.71
N ILE A 165 -2.15 18.61 -3.95
CA ILE A 165 -2.74 17.61 -3.06
C ILE A 165 -2.04 17.61 -1.71
N GLU A 166 -0.72 17.58 -1.67
CA GLU A 166 0.05 17.62 -0.43
C GLU A 166 -0.32 18.85 0.40
N SER A 167 -0.41 20.03 -0.23
CA SER A 167 -0.86 21.24 0.44
C SER A 167 -2.30 21.10 0.95
N VAL A 168 -3.23 20.55 0.17
CA VAL A 168 -4.60 20.30 0.66
C VAL A 168 -4.60 19.34 1.84
N LEU A 169 -3.78 18.28 1.82
CA LEU A 169 -3.67 17.34 2.93
C LEU A 169 -3.17 18.06 4.20
N GLU A 170 -2.06 18.78 4.11
CA GLU A 170 -1.49 19.57 5.22
C GLU A 170 -2.50 20.56 5.82
N HIS A 171 -3.30 21.24 4.99
CA HIS A 171 -4.31 22.18 5.46
C HIS A 171 -5.56 21.52 6.04
N THR A 172 -5.87 20.28 5.64
CA THR A 172 -7.05 19.55 6.12
C THR A 172 -6.76 18.84 7.45
N VAL A 173 -5.50 18.48 7.71
CA VAL A 173 -5.07 17.95 9.00
C VAL A 173 -4.98 19.08 10.02
N SER A 174 -6.08 19.30 10.77
CA SER A 174 -6.07 20.29 11.86
C SER A 174 -5.13 19.84 12.99
N PRO A 175 -4.14 20.67 13.40
CA PRO A 175 -3.26 20.35 14.53
C PRO A 175 -4.01 20.14 15.86
N SER A 176 -5.20 20.73 15.99
CA SER A 176 -6.04 20.66 17.20
C SER A 176 -6.66 19.29 17.48
N ASN A 177 -6.63 18.35 16.53
CA ASN A 177 -7.12 16.98 16.76
C ASN A 177 -6.15 16.14 17.62
N TYR A 178 -4.92 16.62 17.85
CA TYR A 178 -3.90 15.93 18.66
C TYR A 178 -3.76 16.51 20.08
N GLU A 179 -4.47 17.59 20.43
CA GLU A 179 -4.30 18.29 21.72
C GLU A 179 -4.84 17.52 22.94
N ASN A 180 -5.62 16.46 22.76
CA ASN A 180 -6.21 15.67 23.87
C ASN A 180 -5.74 14.21 23.95
N LEU A 181 -4.80 13.77 23.11
CA LEU A 181 -4.30 12.40 23.17
C LEU A 181 -3.07 12.32 24.09
N GLN A 182 -3.30 12.03 25.37
CA GLN A 182 -2.28 11.46 26.26
C GLN A 182 -1.69 10.12 25.75
N ASP A 183 -2.18 9.61 24.62
CA ASP A 183 -1.72 8.42 23.89
C ASP A 183 -0.71 8.75 22.76
N ALA A 184 0.03 9.86 22.87
CA ALA A 184 1.01 10.32 21.87
C ALA A 184 2.20 9.36 21.62
N GLU A 185 2.31 8.25 22.36
CA GLU A 185 3.37 7.25 22.18
C GLU A 185 3.18 6.36 20.92
N MET A 186 2.03 6.38 20.24
CA MET A 186 1.82 5.64 18.98
C MET A 186 2.13 6.43 17.68
N LEU A 187 2.44 7.73 17.74
CA LEU A 187 2.44 8.60 16.56
C LEU A 187 3.77 9.36 16.38
N GLU A 188 4.85 8.63 16.11
CA GLU A 188 6.00 9.18 15.36
C GLU A 188 5.78 9.15 13.84
N PHE A 189 4.63 8.64 13.38
CA PHE A 189 4.31 8.57 11.95
C PHE A 189 3.39 9.70 11.53
N ASP A 190 3.91 10.51 10.63
CA ASP A 190 3.10 11.48 9.90
C ASP A 190 2.18 10.75 8.91
N GLU A 191 0.92 10.56 9.30
CA GLU A 191 -0.13 9.97 8.47
C GLU A 191 -0.25 10.70 7.11
N VAL A 192 0.03 12.01 7.07
CA VAL A 192 0.06 12.78 5.82
C VAL A 192 1.17 12.29 4.90
N THR A 193 2.38 12.08 5.44
CA THR A 193 3.50 11.53 4.67
C THR A 193 3.19 10.13 4.13
N LEU A 194 2.62 9.24 4.96
CA LEU A 194 2.23 7.89 4.51
C LEU A 194 1.17 7.94 3.41
N PHE A 195 0.16 8.80 3.57
CA PHE A 195 -0.92 8.97 2.61
C PHE A 195 -0.44 9.60 1.30
N SER A 196 0.39 10.63 1.36
CA SER A 196 1.01 11.29 0.21
C SER A 196 1.84 10.31 -0.60
N ARG A 197 2.69 9.50 0.07
CA ARG A 197 3.44 8.42 -0.58
C ARG A 197 2.53 7.43 -1.30
N ALA A 198 1.39 7.07 -0.69
CA ALA A 198 0.46 6.13 -1.28
C ALA A 198 -0.20 6.68 -2.56
N ILE A 199 -0.61 7.96 -2.53
CA ILE A 199 -1.12 8.68 -3.71
C ILE A 199 -0.06 8.70 -4.82
N ASP A 200 1.18 9.02 -4.47
CA ASP A 200 2.26 9.21 -5.43
C ASP A 200 2.56 7.93 -6.22
N GLN A 201 2.61 6.82 -5.51
CA GLN A 201 2.78 5.49 -6.10
C GLN A 201 1.56 5.08 -6.94
N ALA A 202 0.33 5.30 -6.46
CA ALA A 202 -0.89 4.95 -7.19
C ALA A 202 -1.00 5.72 -8.52
N TRP A 203 -0.73 7.03 -8.52
CA TRP A 203 -0.70 7.82 -9.75
C TRP A 203 0.39 7.40 -10.72
N THR A 204 1.56 7.01 -10.21
CA THR A 204 2.64 6.51 -11.05
C THR A 204 2.25 5.19 -11.70
N LEU A 205 1.66 4.27 -10.92
CA LEU A 205 1.15 3.02 -11.46
C LEU A 205 0.07 3.27 -12.52
N ARG A 206 -0.86 4.19 -12.26
CA ARG A 206 -1.91 4.55 -13.22
C ARG A 206 -1.34 5.13 -14.51
N ALA A 207 -0.28 5.95 -14.43
CA ALA A 207 0.41 6.45 -15.61
C ALA A 207 1.06 5.31 -16.41
N LEU A 208 1.69 4.34 -15.74
CA LEU A 208 2.28 3.17 -16.38
C LEU A 208 1.23 2.26 -17.04
N GLN A 209 0.07 2.09 -16.41
CA GLN A 209 -1.06 1.35 -17.00
C GLN A 209 -1.57 2.03 -18.28
N ILE A 210 -1.75 3.35 -18.28
CA ILE A 210 -2.17 4.11 -19.49
C ILE A 210 -1.14 3.94 -20.62
N ILE A 211 0.15 3.94 -20.30
CA ILE A 211 1.21 3.63 -21.27
C ILE A 211 1.04 2.20 -21.79
N ALA A 212 0.90 1.22 -20.90
CA ALA A 212 0.79 -0.19 -21.27
C ALA A 212 -0.45 -0.48 -22.14
N GLU A 213 -1.59 0.16 -21.86
CA GLU A 213 -2.84 0.02 -22.61
C GLU A 213 -2.72 0.47 -24.07
N LYS A 214 -1.77 1.37 -24.37
CA LYS A 214 -1.61 1.99 -25.69
C LYS A 214 -0.44 1.43 -26.50
N LEU A 215 0.37 0.56 -25.91
CA LEU A 215 1.59 0.06 -26.53
C LEU A 215 1.55 -1.46 -26.70
N ASN A 216 2.03 -1.94 -27.85
CA ASN A 216 2.30 -3.36 -28.04
C ASN A 216 3.60 -3.80 -27.33
N ASP A 217 3.86 -5.10 -27.31
CA ASP A 217 5.00 -5.68 -26.56
C ASP A 217 6.36 -5.11 -27.00
N GLN A 218 6.54 -4.88 -28.31
CA GLN A 218 7.77 -4.32 -28.86
C GLN A 218 7.94 -2.86 -28.42
N GLU A 219 6.89 -2.05 -28.52
CA GLU A 219 6.91 -0.64 -28.10
C GLU A 219 7.14 -0.50 -26.59
N ARG A 220 6.56 -1.39 -25.77
CA ARG A 220 6.82 -1.42 -24.32
C ARG A 220 8.28 -1.72 -24.02
N SER A 221 8.90 -2.66 -24.75
CA SER A 221 10.34 -2.95 -24.61
C SER A 221 11.23 -1.75 -24.96
N GLU A 222 10.84 -0.98 -25.99
CA GLU A 222 11.53 0.26 -26.36
C GLU A 222 11.40 1.33 -25.28
N VAL A 223 10.23 1.47 -24.65
CA VAL A 223 10.02 2.38 -23.52
C VAL A 223 10.87 2.00 -22.31
N VAL A 224 10.96 0.71 -21.97
CA VAL A 224 11.85 0.24 -20.89
C VAL A 224 13.30 0.55 -21.20
N THR A 225 13.75 0.27 -22.43
CA THR A 225 15.13 0.54 -22.87
C THR A 225 15.47 2.03 -22.80
N TRP A 226 14.53 2.88 -23.23
CA TRP A 226 14.66 4.33 -23.10
C TRP A 226 14.68 4.77 -21.65
N ALA A 227 13.79 4.26 -20.80
CA ALA A 227 13.69 4.62 -19.39
C ALA A 227 15.00 4.31 -18.64
N LEU A 228 15.61 3.14 -18.92
CA LEU A 228 16.92 2.76 -18.41
C LEU A 228 18.00 3.77 -18.85
N SER A 229 18.03 4.11 -20.14
CA SER A 229 19.00 5.07 -20.67
C SER A 229 18.82 6.46 -20.04
N GLN A 230 17.57 6.90 -19.88
CA GLN A 230 17.21 8.18 -19.28
C GLN A 230 17.60 8.23 -17.80
N ALA A 231 17.39 7.14 -17.06
CA ALA A 231 17.79 7.04 -15.66
C ALA A 231 19.32 7.16 -15.48
N VAL A 232 20.09 6.54 -16.38
CA VAL A 232 21.56 6.67 -16.42
C VAL A 232 21.97 8.12 -16.71
N ALA A 233 21.33 8.78 -17.69
CA ALA A 233 21.60 10.18 -18.00
C ALA A 233 21.26 11.14 -16.83
N MET A 234 20.25 10.78 -16.04
CA MET A 234 19.86 11.46 -14.79
C MET A 234 20.76 11.12 -13.59
N LYS A 235 21.69 10.17 -13.74
CA LYS A 235 22.58 9.67 -12.68
C LYS A 235 21.82 9.08 -11.48
N LEU A 236 20.67 8.45 -11.74
CA LEU A 236 19.90 7.74 -10.72
C LEU A 236 20.66 6.46 -10.32
N LYS A 237 21.01 6.36 -9.03
CA LYS A 237 21.75 5.21 -8.50
C LYS A 237 20.93 3.92 -8.64
N ASN A 238 21.58 2.84 -9.04
CA ASN A 238 21.00 1.49 -9.14
C ASN A 238 19.73 1.41 -10.00
N ALA A 239 19.53 2.33 -10.95
CA ALA A 239 18.29 2.38 -11.71
C ALA A 239 18.07 1.16 -12.60
N GLN A 240 19.15 0.52 -13.05
CA GLN A 240 19.06 -0.69 -13.87
C GLN A 240 18.42 -1.86 -13.12
N ASP A 241 18.73 -2.01 -11.83
CA ASP A 241 18.17 -3.06 -10.99
C ASP A 241 16.75 -2.69 -10.50
N LYS A 242 16.51 -1.40 -10.27
CA LYS A 242 15.29 -0.89 -9.64
C LYS A 242 14.12 -0.62 -10.59
N ILE A 243 14.32 -0.37 -11.89
CA ILE A 243 13.21 -0.15 -12.85
C ILE A 243 12.35 -1.41 -13.04
N CYS A 244 12.92 -2.59 -12.74
CA CYS A 244 12.27 -3.90 -12.85
C CYS A 244 11.69 -4.21 -14.25
N GLY A 245 12.35 -3.71 -15.30
CA GLY A 245 11.97 -3.99 -16.68
C GLY A 245 10.56 -3.53 -17.02
N ASP A 246 9.77 -4.41 -17.64
CA ASP A 246 8.37 -4.18 -18.03
C ASP A 246 7.37 -4.64 -16.95
N LYS A 247 7.83 -5.09 -15.78
CA LYS A 247 6.98 -5.67 -14.73
C LYS A 247 5.79 -4.78 -14.36
N TYR A 248 6.02 -3.48 -14.30
CA TYR A 248 5.04 -2.45 -13.93
C TYR A 248 4.36 -1.77 -15.14
N LEU A 249 4.82 -2.05 -16.37
CA LEU A 249 4.21 -1.60 -17.62
C LEU A 249 3.22 -2.65 -18.12
N LYS A 250 2.19 -2.92 -17.31
CA LYS A 250 1.14 -3.89 -17.62
C LYS A 250 -0.24 -3.27 -17.46
N VAL A 251 -1.19 -3.76 -18.26
CA VAL A 251 -2.60 -3.35 -18.20
C VAL A 251 -3.31 -3.98 -17.01
N GLU A 252 -3.01 -5.25 -16.75
CA GLU A 252 -3.64 -5.99 -15.65
C GLU A 252 -3.08 -5.54 -14.29
N PRO A 253 -3.92 -5.48 -13.26
CA PRO A 253 -3.47 -5.28 -11.89
C PRO A 253 -2.40 -6.31 -11.55
N LEU A 254 -1.34 -5.88 -10.88
CA LEU A 254 -0.25 -6.76 -10.51
C LEU A 254 -0.79 -7.88 -9.61
N CYS A 255 -0.73 -9.13 -10.10
CA CYS A 255 -0.99 -10.28 -9.25
C CYS A 255 0.21 -10.48 -8.31
N PHE A 256 -0.01 -10.23 -7.02
CA PHE A 256 1.00 -10.46 -6.01
C PHE A 256 0.98 -11.92 -5.58
N ASN A 257 2.00 -12.66 -5.99
CA ASN A 257 2.29 -14.00 -5.45
C ASN A 257 2.92 -13.89 -4.05
N VAL A 258 2.32 -13.09 -3.18
CA VAL A 258 2.73 -12.95 -1.78
C VAL A 258 1.73 -13.76 -0.95
N PRO A 259 2.20 -14.65 -0.06
CA PRO A 259 1.32 -15.35 0.85
C PRO A 259 0.47 -14.36 1.63
N SER A 260 -0.79 -14.70 1.85
CA SER A 260 -1.76 -13.93 2.62
C SER A 260 -1.96 -14.56 3.99
N VAL A 261 -2.44 -13.79 4.98
CA VAL A 261 -2.88 -14.34 6.27
C VAL A 261 -3.89 -15.49 6.11
N PHE A 262 -4.66 -15.48 5.02
CA PHE A 262 -5.68 -16.48 4.73
C PHE A 262 -5.13 -17.79 4.15
N ASP A 263 -3.85 -17.85 3.78
CA ASP A 263 -3.18 -19.09 3.38
C ASP A 263 -2.84 -19.99 4.59
N PHE A 264 -3.09 -19.50 5.80
CA PHE A 264 -2.77 -20.15 7.06
C PHE A 264 -4.04 -20.42 7.88
N PRO A 265 -4.04 -21.47 8.72
CA PRO A 265 -5.16 -21.73 9.61
C PRO A 265 -5.35 -20.56 10.58
N GLN A 266 -6.61 -20.19 10.81
CA GLN A 266 -6.98 -19.08 11.67
C GLN A 266 -6.36 -19.26 13.08
N PRO A 267 -5.76 -18.21 13.67
CA PRO A 267 -5.26 -18.31 15.04
C PRO A 267 -6.41 -18.67 15.98
N ASN A 268 -6.25 -19.76 16.74
CA ASN A 268 -7.26 -20.22 17.69
C ASN A 268 -7.61 -19.08 18.64
N ASN A 269 -8.83 -18.55 18.53
CA ASN A 269 -9.31 -17.52 19.42
C ASN A 269 -9.76 -18.22 20.72
N PRO A 270 -9.08 -18.06 21.87
CA PRO A 270 -9.47 -18.76 23.10
C PRO A 270 -10.83 -18.30 23.66
N ALA A 271 -11.47 -17.31 23.05
CA ALA A 271 -12.80 -16.82 23.40
C ALA A 271 -13.97 -17.58 22.72
N SER A 272 -13.71 -18.49 21.78
CA SER A 272 -14.76 -19.21 21.04
C SER A 272 -14.76 -20.73 21.25
N SER A 273 -14.37 -21.22 22.43
CA SER A 273 -14.67 -22.61 22.84
C SER A 273 -16.13 -22.75 23.30
N GLY A 274 -17.04 -22.55 22.36
CA GLY A 274 -18.49 -22.65 22.54
C GLY A 274 -19.12 -23.58 21.51
N ASN A 275 -18.91 -24.89 21.70
CA ASN A 275 -19.77 -26.00 21.28
C ASN A 275 -20.05 -26.32 19.79
N CYS A 276 -20.03 -27.64 19.56
CA CYS A 276 -20.78 -28.42 18.55
C CYS A 276 -20.28 -28.38 17.10
N THR A 277 -20.29 -29.46 16.31
CA THR A 277 -20.67 -30.87 16.48
C THR A 277 -20.15 -31.61 15.24
N SER A 278 -19.87 -32.90 15.41
CA SER A 278 -19.75 -33.95 14.40
C SER A 278 -20.47 -33.71 13.06
N TYR A 279 -19.84 -34.09 11.92
CA TYR A 279 -20.32 -35.12 10.97
C TYR A 279 -19.36 -35.31 9.76
N PRO A 280 -19.50 -36.36 8.93
CA PRO A 280 -18.38 -37.17 8.48
C PRO A 280 -18.03 -36.97 6.99
N ASN A 281 -16.84 -37.46 6.65
CA ASN A 281 -16.31 -37.56 5.29
C ASN A 281 -17.24 -38.34 4.36
N HIS A 282 -17.63 -37.70 3.25
CA HIS A 282 -17.96 -38.39 2.01
C HIS A 282 -16.92 -38.03 0.95
N PHE A 283 -16.10 -39.03 0.60
CA PHE A 283 -15.32 -39.05 -0.64
C PHE A 283 -16.27 -39.29 -1.82
N CYS A 284 -16.13 -38.49 -2.88
CA CYS A 284 -16.49 -38.90 -4.22
C CYS A 284 -15.22 -39.06 -5.06
N THR A 285 -15.26 -40.12 -5.86
CA THR A 285 -14.27 -40.58 -6.85
C THR A 285 -14.33 -39.76 -8.13
#